data_AF-A0A6J4Y8J5-F1
#
_entry.id   AF-A0A6J4Y8J5-F1
#
_cell.length_a   1.000
_cell.length_b   1.000
_cell.length_c   1.000
_cell.angle_alpha   90.00
_cell.angle_beta   90.00
_cell.angle_gamma   90.00
#
_symmetry.space_group_name_H-M   'P 1'
#
loop_
_entity.id
_entity.type
_entity.pdbx_description
1 polymer ?
#
loop_
_entity_poly.entity_id
_entity_poly.type
_entity_poly.pdbx_seq_one_letter_code
_entity_poly.pdbx_strand_id
1 'polypeptide(L)'
;MISIQDLEKSLTSCLSRNIQLQADPVRAAPSRAVDLDVYLDRLFSPKQKELIFKKRDGIAFTKTEREYYSRTVRKKLEAIASEEVGQIAKNLIR
;
A
#
# COMPACT_ATOMS: atom_id res chain seq x y z
N MET A 1 18.35 39.26 31.75
CA MET A 1 18.95 37.95 31.44
C MET A 1 17.81 36.98 31.21
N ILE A 2 17.63 36.47 29.99
CA ILE A 2 16.60 35.44 29.72
C ILE A 2 17.15 34.13 30.29
N SER A 3 16.37 33.46 31.14
CA SER A 3 16.78 32.20 31.79
C SER A 3 16.81 31.08 30.77
N ILE A 4 17.80 30.19 30.86
CA ILE A 4 17.91 28.99 30.01
C ILE A 4 16.62 28.14 30.08
N GLN A 5 15.93 28.18 31.22
CA GLN A 5 14.66 27.49 31.43
C GLN A 5 13.50 28.08 30.61
N ASP A 6 13.53 29.37 30.29
CA ASP A 6 12.51 30.00 29.44
C ASP A 6 12.71 29.63 27.97
N LEU A 7 13.97 29.41 27.56
CA LEU A 7 14.29 28.90 26.23
C LEU A 7 13.84 27.45 26.06
N GLU A 8 14.08 26.60 27.07
CA GLU A 8 13.63 25.20 27.06
C GLU A 8 12.11 25.11 26.96
N LYS A 9 11.38 25.89 27.76
CA LYS A 9 9.91 25.94 27.69
C LYS A 9 9.41 26.39 26.31
N SER A 10 10.09 27.34 25.69
CA SER A 10 9.76 27.80 24.34
C SER A 10 10.04 26.72 23.28
N LEU A 11 11.14 25.96 23.42
CA LEU A 11 11.45 24.84 22.52
C LEU A 11 10.46 23.69 22.70
N THR A 12 10.12 23.33 23.94
CA THR A 12 9.10 22.30 24.22
C THR A 12 7.74 22.73 23.67
N SER A 13 7.36 24.01 23.82
CA SER A 13 6.12 24.56 23.22
C SER A 13 6.09 24.43 21.70
N CYS A 14 7.19 24.75 21.03
CA CYS A 14 7.32 24.62 19.58
C CYS A 14 7.27 23.15 19.12
N LEU A 15 7.89 22.24 19.87
CA LEU A 15 7.89 20.81 19.55
C LEU A 15 6.52 20.17 19.79
N SER A 16 5.83 20.51 20.89
CA SER A 16 4.46 20.06 21.15
C SER A 16 3.48 20.53 20.07
N ARG A 17 3.66 21.76 19.54
CA ARG A 17 2.84 22.27 18.44
C ARG A 17 3.04 21.49 17.13
N ASN A 18 4.20 20.87 16.92
CA ASN A 18 4.48 20.05 15.74
C ASN A 18 3.94 18.61 15.85
N ILE A 19 3.76 18.07 17.05
CA ILE A 19 3.22 16.71 17.25
C ILE A 19 1.69 16.69 17.10
N GLN A 20 1.00 17.80 17.37
CA GLN A 20 -0.46 17.89 17.26
C GLN A 20 -1.00 17.91 15.81
N LEU A 21 -0.15 17.99 14.78
CA LEU A 21 -0.58 17.99 13.36
C LEU A 21 -0.66 16.59 12.72
N GLN A 22 -0.51 15.52 13.51
CA GLN A 22 -0.69 14.14 13.03
C GLN A 22 -1.81 13.40 13.79
N ALA A 23 -3.01 13.96 13.80
CA ALA A 23 -4.21 13.24 14.23
C ALA A 23 -5.50 13.68 13.51
N ASP A 24 -5.38 14.18 12.27
CA ASP A 24 -6.52 14.42 11.41
C ASP A 24 -6.49 13.42 10.24
N PRO A 25 -7.53 12.59 10.02
CA PRO A 25 -7.65 11.77 8.81
C PRO A 25 -8.16 12.63 7.65
N VAL A 26 -7.48 13.76 7.40
CA VAL A 26 -7.75 14.59 6.23
C VAL A 26 -7.06 13.91 5.07
N ARG A 27 -7.83 13.09 4.34
CA ARG A 27 -7.63 12.66 2.94
C ARG A 27 -6.24 13.00 2.40
N ALA A 28 -5.22 12.28 2.87
CA ALA A 28 -3.96 12.23 2.18
C ALA A 28 -4.31 11.68 0.80
N ALA A 29 -4.13 12.47 -0.25
CA ALA A 29 -4.23 11.98 -1.62
C ALA A 29 -3.42 10.68 -1.66
N PRO A 30 -4.01 9.54 -2.06
CA PRO A 30 -3.36 8.27 -1.90
C PRO A 30 -2.06 8.32 -2.67
N SER A 31 -0.95 8.30 -1.93
CA SER A 31 0.34 7.93 -2.49
C SER A 31 0.11 6.62 -3.24
N ARG A 32 0.21 6.63 -4.57
CA ARG A 32 -0.18 5.52 -5.46
C ARG A 32 0.33 4.14 -5.02
N ALA A 33 1.43 4.11 -4.27
CA ALA A 33 2.02 2.90 -3.69
C ALA A 33 1.25 2.34 -2.46
N VAL A 34 0.73 3.20 -1.58
CA VAL A 34 -0.05 2.78 -0.40
C VAL A 34 -1.37 2.14 -0.82
N ASP A 35 -1.97 2.66 -1.89
CA ASP A 35 -3.15 2.07 -2.50
C ASP A 35 -2.87 0.68 -3.07
N LEU A 36 -1.80 0.50 -3.84
CA LEU A 36 -1.50 -0.76 -4.50
C LEU A 36 -1.32 -1.91 -3.51
N ASP A 37 -0.58 -1.69 -2.42
CA ASP A 37 -0.29 -2.74 -1.45
C ASP A 37 -1.58 -3.21 -0.74
N VAL A 38 -2.42 -2.25 -0.35
CA VAL A 38 -3.72 -2.51 0.26
C VAL A 38 -4.66 -3.25 -0.69
N TYR A 39 -4.70 -2.87 -1.97
CA TYR A 39 -5.53 -3.59 -2.95
C TYR A 39 -5.02 -5.00 -3.22
N LEU A 40 -3.70 -5.20 -3.28
CA LEU A 40 -3.12 -6.53 -3.45
C LEU A 40 -3.43 -7.44 -2.26
N ASP A 41 -3.35 -6.93 -1.03
CA ASP A 41 -3.70 -7.70 0.18
C ASP A 41 -5.17 -8.12 0.21
N ARG A 42 -6.07 -7.35 -0.41
CA ARG A 42 -7.49 -7.74 -0.54
C ARG A 42 -7.72 -8.85 -1.56
N LEU A 43 -6.89 -8.95 -2.60
CA LEU A 43 -7.10 -9.86 -3.75
C LEU A 43 -6.26 -11.15 -3.67
N PHE A 44 -5.13 -11.07 -2.98
CA PHE A 44 -4.11 -12.11 -2.96
C PHE A 44 -3.70 -12.44 -1.54
N SER A 45 -3.47 -13.73 -1.27
CA SER A 45 -2.85 -14.13 -0.01
C SER A 45 -1.39 -13.64 0.06
N PRO A 46 -0.78 -13.55 1.25
CA PRO A 46 0.61 -13.10 1.39
C PRO A 46 1.57 -13.85 0.45
N LYS A 47 1.39 -15.18 0.33
CA LYS A 47 2.21 -15.99 -0.56
C LYS A 47 2.00 -15.67 -2.04
N GLN A 48 0.78 -15.35 -2.44
CA GLN A 48 0.47 -14.96 -3.82
C GLN A 48 1.06 -13.58 -4.15
N LYS A 49 0.97 -12.64 -3.20
CA LYS A 49 1.55 -11.30 -3.29
C LYS A 49 3.08 -11.36 -3.45
N GLU A 50 3.77 -12.19 -2.67
CA GLU A 50 5.21 -12.46 -2.85
C GLU A 50 5.55 -12.90 -4.27
N LEU A 51 4.78 -13.82 -4.85
CA LEU A 51 5.03 -14.32 -6.20
C LEU A 51 4.81 -13.26 -7.28
N ILE A 52 3.85 -12.35 -7.07
CA ILE A 52 3.61 -11.22 -7.97
C ILE A 52 4.84 -10.30 -7.99
N PHE A 53 5.33 -9.90 -6.82
CA PHE A 53 6.52 -9.05 -6.73
C PHE A 53 7.76 -9.75 -7.28
N LYS A 54 7.97 -11.01 -6.92
CA LYS A 54 9.06 -11.82 -7.45
C LYS A 54 9.02 -11.91 -8.99
N LYS A 55 7.82 -12.02 -9.59
CA LYS A 55 7.67 -11.97 -11.05
C LYS A 55 7.98 -10.58 -11.63
N ARG A 56 7.46 -9.53 -11.01
CA ARG A 56 7.65 -8.13 -11.43
C ARG A 56 9.14 -7.76 -11.45
N ASP A 57 9.86 -8.21 -10.43
CA ASP A 57 11.26 -7.89 -10.23
C ASP A 57 12.19 -8.84 -11.02
N GLY A 58 11.64 -9.73 -11.87
CA GLY A 58 12.40 -10.61 -12.76
C GLY A 58 13.11 -11.77 -12.06
N ILE A 59 12.80 -12.03 -10.79
CA ILE A 59 13.44 -13.08 -10.00
C ILE A 59 12.93 -14.45 -10.42
N ALA A 60 13.85 -15.42 -10.58
CA ALA A 60 13.51 -16.77 -11.01
C ALA A 60 12.64 -17.51 -9.97
N PHE A 61 11.60 -18.19 -10.46
CA PHE A 61 10.76 -19.08 -9.65
C PHE A 61 11.37 -20.47 -9.54
N THR A 62 11.22 -21.07 -8.36
CA THR A 62 11.39 -22.52 -8.19
C THR A 62 10.29 -23.28 -8.95
N LYS A 63 10.45 -24.60 -9.10
CA LYS A 63 9.48 -25.45 -9.81
C LYS A 63 8.07 -25.33 -9.19
N THR A 64 7.98 -25.41 -7.87
CA THR A 64 6.71 -25.36 -7.13
C THR A 64 6.08 -23.97 -7.17
N GLU A 65 6.88 -22.91 -7.05
CA GLU A 65 6.40 -21.53 -7.17
C GLU A 65 5.86 -21.24 -8.57
N ARG A 66 6.53 -21.73 -9.61
CA ARG A 66 6.11 -21.55 -11.00
C ARG A 66 4.80 -22.25 -11.29
N GLU A 67 4.65 -23.46 -10.77
CA GLU A 67 3.41 -24.23 -10.86
C GLU A 67 2.26 -23.50 -10.16
N TYR A 68 2.49 -23.07 -8.91
CA TYR A 68 1.48 -22.35 -8.13
C TYR A 68 1.11 -21.00 -8.77
N TYR A 69 2.10 -20.26 -9.26
CA TYR A 69 1.89 -19.02 -9.99
C TYR A 69 1.02 -19.26 -11.23
N SER A 70 1.36 -20.26 -12.05
CA SER A 70 0.64 -20.53 -13.31
C SER A 70 -0.79 -21.02 -13.06
N ARG A 71 -0.99 -21.89 -12.07
CA ARG A 71 -2.30 -22.47 -11.79
C ARG A 71 -3.28 -21.50 -11.12
N THR A 72 -2.79 -20.55 -10.32
CA THR A 72 -3.64 -19.72 -9.47
C THR A 72 -3.41 -18.23 -9.69
N VAL A 73 -2.19 -17.74 -9.47
CA VAL A 73 -1.90 -16.29 -9.46
C VAL A 73 -2.10 -15.69 -10.86
N ARG A 74 -1.58 -16.33 -11.90
CA ARG A 74 -1.66 -15.86 -13.28
C ARG A 74 -3.10 -15.72 -13.75
N LYS A 75 -3.95 -16.73 -13.51
CA LYS A 75 -5.36 -16.70 -13.91
C LYS A 75 -6.13 -15.57 -13.23
N LYS A 76 -5.84 -15.31 -11.95
CA LYS A 76 -6.42 -14.16 -11.23
C LYS A 76 -5.98 -12.83 -11.86
N LEU A 77 -4.70 -12.69 -12.18
CA LEU A 77 -4.17 -11.49 -12.84
C LEU A 77 -4.80 -11.29 -14.22
N GLU A 78 -4.98 -12.35 -15.00
CA GLU A 78 -5.67 -12.32 -16.30
C GLU A 78 -7.13 -11.85 -16.14
N ALA A 79 -7.84 -12.34 -15.12
CA ALA A 79 -9.20 -11.88 -14.83
C ALA A 79 -9.25 -10.39 -14.42
N ILE A 80 -8.30 -9.92 -13.61
CA ILE A 80 -8.20 -8.50 -13.22
C ILE A 80 -7.86 -7.62 -14.43
N ALA A 81 -7.05 -8.13 -15.37
CA ALA A 81 -6.71 -7.43 -16.60
C ALA A 81 -7.84 -7.40 -17.64
N SER A 82 -8.93 -8.14 -17.42
CA SER A 82 -10.10 -8.11 -18.31
C SER A 82 -10.83 -6.78 -18.22
N GLU A 83 -10.98 -6.12 -19.37
CA GLU A 83 -11.70 -4.86 -19.48
C GLU A 83 -13.19 -5.01 -19.14
N GLU A 84 -13.80 -6.13 -19.50
CA GLU A 84 -15.19 -6.45 -19.17
C GLU A 84 -15.41 -6.52 -17.66
N VAL A 85 -14.52 -7.21 -16.95
CA VAL A 85 -14.55 -7.31 -15.47
C VAL A 85 -14.40 -5.92 -14.86
N GLY A 86 -13.48 -5.12 -15.38
CA GLY A 86 -13.28 -3.74 -14.95
C GLY A 86 -14.52 -2.86 -15.16
N GLN A 87 -15.21 -3.00 -16.30
CA GLN A 87 -16.43 -2.26 -16.59
C GLN A 87 -17.58 -2.66 -15.67
N ILE A 88 -17.77 -3.95 -15.42
CA ILE A 88 -18.77 -4.45 -14.46
C ILE A 88 -18.51 -3.87 -13.08
N ALA A 89 -17.27 -3.94 -12.58
CA ALA A 89 -16.91 -3.40 -11.27
C ALA A 89 -17.22 -1.89 -11.16
N LYS A 90 -16.85 -1.10 -12.18
CA LYS A 90 -17.14 0.35 -12.22
C LYS A 90 -18.64 0.64 -12.23
N ASN A 91 -19.42 -0.16 -12.95
CA ASN A 91 -20.87 0.02 -13.03
C ASN A 91 -21.57 -0.30 -11.70
N LEU A 92 -21.09 -1.30 -10.96
CA LEU A 92 -21.73 -1.75 -9.71
C LEU A 92 -21.35 -0.94 -8.46
N ILE A 93 -20.18 -0.29 -8.47
CA ILE A 93 -19.71 0.54 -7.34
C ILE A 93 -20.24 1.98 -7.44
N ARG A 94 -20.81 2.36 -8.59
CA ARG A 94 -21.30 3.71 -8.86
C ARG A 94 -22.59 4.04 -8.14
#